data_AF-A0A958NGX4-F1
#
_entry.id   AF-A0A958NGX4-F1
#
_cell.length_a   1.000
_cell.length_b   1.000
_cell.length_c   1.000
_cell.angle_alpha   90.00
_cell.angle_beta   90.00
_cell.angle_gamma   90.00
#
_symmetry.space_group_name_H-M   'P 1'
#
loop_
_entity.id
_entity.type
_entity.pdbx_description
1 polymer ?
#
loop_
_entity_poly.entity_id
_entity_poly.type
_entity_poly.pdbx_seq_one_letter_code
_entity_poly.pdbx_strand_id
1 'polypeptide(L)'
;FDVEYIPSCDRLRIRFTNISQNSGTYHWDFGDGHTSALPDPTYEFDYNYNTRVILTATNGVCEDTASHAVDIKSFDYYNSPVVPNVFTPNGDGINDVFRVKVNGDLRECTDMVILTRWGQEIYSPPGGQLA
;
A
#
# COMPACT_ATOMS: atom_id res chain seq x y z
N PHE A 1 -18.20 -5.05 2.16
CA PHE A 1 -17.21 -4.71 1.12
C PHE A 1 -15.86 -5.22 1.56
N ASP A 2 -14.99 -5.53 0.62
CA ASP A 2 -13.62 -5.93 0.87
C ASP A 2 -12.67 -4.76 0.67
N VAL A 3 -11.50 -4.85 1.29
CA VAL A 3 -10.50 -3.78 1.35
C VAL A 3 -9.14 -4.35 0.95
N GLU A 4 -8.51 -3.76 -0.04
CA GLU A 4 -7.16 -4.08 -0.50
C GLU A 4 -6.24 -2.88 -0.30
N TYR A 5 -5.14 -3.09 0.44
CA TYR A 5 -4.14 -2.07 0.71
C TYR A 5 -3.04 -2.10 -0.34
N ILE A 6 -2.76 -0.95 -0.95
CA ILE A 6 -1.76 -0.77 -2.00
C ILE A 6 -0.81 0.34 -1.52
N PRO A 7 0.25 -0.02 -0.77
CA PRO A 7 1.22 0.94 -0.28
C PRO A 7 1.93 1.68 -1.41
N SER A 8 2.19 2.98 -1.21
CA SER A 8 2.96 3.82 -2.12
C SER A 8 3.82 4.82 -1.34
N CYS A 9 4.64 5.60 -2.04
CA CYS A 9 5.58 6.55 -1.45
C CYS A 9 4.92 7.58 -0.51
N ASP A 10 3.92 8.29 -1.01
CA ASP A 10 3.35 9.43 -0.28
C ASP A 10 2.15 9.04 0.58
N ARG A 11 1.26 8.21 0.01
CA ARG A 11 -0.05 7.88 0.60
C ARG A 11 -0.36 6.40 0.50
N LEU A 12 -1.23 5.91 1.39
CA LEU A 12 -1.76 4.56 1.26
C LEU A 12 -2.96 4.58 0.33
N ARG A 13 -2.83 3.92 -0.82
CA ARG A 13 -3.97 3.70 -1.71
C ARG A 13 -4.75 2.49 -1.23
N ILE A 14 -6.05 2.64 -1.11
CA ILE A 14 -6.95 1.57 -0.71
C ILE A 14 -7.97 1.36 -1.82
N ARG A 15 -8.06 0.12 -2.32
CA ARG A 15 -9.10 -0.30 -3.25
C ARG A 15 -10.23 -0.94 -2.45
N PHE A 16 -11.44 -0.45 -2.69
CA PHE A 16 -12.64 -0.98 -2.08
C PHE A 16 -13.41 -1.81 -3.11
N THR A 17 -13.81 -3.03 -2.73
CA THR A 17 -14.63 -3.90 -3.56
C THR A 17 -16.00 -4.06 -2.95
N ASN A 18 -17.00 -3.60 -3.68
CA ASN A 18 -18.38 -3.70 -3.27
C ASN A 18 -18.90 -5.13 -3.49
N ILE A 19 -19.54 -5.66 -2.45
CA ILE A 19 -20.12 -7.01 -2.43
C ILE A 19 -21.62 -6.98 -2.07
N SER A 20 -22.24 -5.80 -2.14
CA SER A 20 -23.68 -5.62 -1.93
C SER A 20 -24.47 -6.38 -2.99
N GLN A 21 -25.61 -6.92 -2.59
CA GLN A 21 -26.50 -7.67 -3.48
C GLN A 21 -27.77 -6.87 -3.76
N ASN A 22 -28.26 -6.94 -5.00
CA ASN A 22 -29.48 -6.26 -5.45
C ASN A 22 -29.50 -4.74 -5.20
N SER A 23 -28.33 -4.08 -5.31
CA SER A 23 -28.14 -2.63 -5.14
C SER A 23 -27.93 -1.93 -6.48
N GLY A 24 -28.31 -0.64 -6.56
CA GLY A 24 -28.20 0.18 -7.76
C GLY A 24 -27.24 1.35 -7.61
N THR A 25 -27.37 2.13 -6.54
CA THR A 25 -26.51 3.29 -6.25
C THR A 25 -25.72 3.09 -4.97
N TYR A 26 -24.54 3.71 -4.95
CA TYR A 26 -23.56 3.58 -3.89
C TYR A 26 -23.14 4.96 -3.39
N HIS A 27 -22.94 5.06 -2.10
CA HIS A 27 -22.36 6.22 -1.46
C HIS A 27 -21.31 5.75 -0.46
N TRP A 28 -20.06 6.08 -0.76
CA TRP A 28 -18.93 5.86 0.12
C TRP A 28 -18.64 7.13 0.89
N ASP A 29 -18.50 7.02 2.20
CA ASP A 29 -17.92 8.03 3.08
C ASP A 29 -16.60 7.47 3.63
N PHE A 30 -15.49 8.15 3.33
CA PHE A 30 -14.16 7.71 3.75
C PHE A 30 -13.82 8.15 5.19
N GLY A 31 -14.70 8.92 5.84
CA GLY A 31 -14.57 9.40 7.21
C GLY A 31 -13.65 10.60 7.39
N ASP A 32 -13.08 11.13 6.31
CA ASP A 32 -12.22 12.32 6.24
C ASP A 32 -12.91 13.52 5.58
N GLY A 33 -14.22 13.41 5.31
CA GLY A 33 -15.02 14.41 4.60
C GLY A 33 -15.10 14.21 3.09
N HIS A 34 -14.36 13.25 2.52
CA HIS A 34 -14.46 12.88 1.12
C HIS A 34 -15.42 11.71 0.90
N THR A 35 -16.01 11.66 -0.29
CA THR A 35 -17.02 10.67 -0.64
C THR A 35 -16.84 10.16 -2.08
N SER A 36 -17.48 9.04 -2.42
CA SER A 36 -17.53 8.53 -3.78
C SER A 36 -18.88 7.89 -4.10
N ALA A 37 -19.30 7.98 -5.36
CA ALA A 37 -20.48 7.29 -5.88
C ALA A 37 -20.14 6.09 -6.78
N LEU A 38 -18.84 5.79 -6.96
CA LEU A 38 -18.41 4.64 -7.76
C LEU A 38 -18.74 3.33 -7.04
N PRO A 39 -19.06 2.25 -7.77
CA PRO A 39 -19.25 0.93 -7.17
C PRO A 39 -18.01 0.46 -6.41
N ASP A 40 -16.85 0.51 -7.06
CA ASP A 40 -15.56 0.03 -6.53
C ASP A 40 -14.52 1.18 -6.57
N PRO A 41 -14.58 2.14 -5.64
CA PRO A 41 -13.65 3.25 -5.63
C PRO A 41 -12.27 2.81 -5.19
N THR A 42 -11.28 3.57 -5.64
CA THR A 42 -9.94 3.56 -5.08
C THR A 42 -9.68 4.94 -4.50
N TYR A 43 -9.22 5.02 -3.25
CA TYR A 43 -9.00 6.27 -2.54
C TYR A 43 -7.66 6.26 -1.81
N GLU A 44 -7.07 7.42 -1.63
CA GLU A 44 -5.74 7.58 -1.04
C GLU A 44 -5.85 8.29 0.31
N PHE A 45 -5.26 7.67 1.32
CA PHE A 45 -5.23 8.18 2.69
C PHE A 45 -3.80 8.53 3.10
N ASP A 46 -3.67 9.52 3.97
CA ASP A 46 -2.39 9.78 4.64
C ASP A 46 -2.04 8.62 5.59
N TYR A 47 -0.74 8.33 5.72
CA TYR A 47 -0.26 7.36 6.70
C TYR A 47 -0.47 7.84 8.14
N ASN A 48 -0.53 6.90 9.10
CA ASN A 48 -0.81 7.18 10.52
C ASN A 48 -2.19 7.83 10.76
N TYR A 49 -3.18 7.43 9.98
CA TYR A 49 -4.53 7.97 10.05
C TYR A 49 -5.54 6.87 10.40
N ASN A 50 -6.42 7.14 11.37
CA ASN A 50 -7.44 6.19 11.76
C ASN A 50 -8.79 6.73 11.35
N THR A 51 -9.53 5.93 10.59
CA THR A 51 -10.86 6.32 10.09
C THR A 51 -11.83 5.15 10.11
N ARG A 52 -13.10 5.46 9.90
CA ARG A 52 -14.15 4.49 9.65
C ARG A 52 -14.75 4.78 8.27
N VAL A 53 -14.55 3.84 7.34
CA VAL A 53 -15.17 3.89 6.02
C VAL A 53 -16.57 3.32 6.09
N ILE A 54 -17.52 3.99 5.46
CA ILE A 54 -18.93 3.62 5.42
C ILE A 54 -19.36 3.49 3.96
N LEU A 55 -19.95 2.36 3.60
CA LEU A 55 -20.65 2.15 2.34
C LEU A 55 -22.14 2.12 2.62
N THR A 56 -22.86 3.02 1.98
CA THR A 56 -24.31 3.01 1.86
C THR A 56 -24.70 2.54 0.47
N ALA A 57 -25.48 1.47 0.37
CA ALA A 57 -25.97 0.92 -0.89
C ALA A 57 -27.49 0.95 -0.92
N THR A 58 -28.09 1.45 -2.01
CA THR A 58 -29.55 1.48 -2.17
C THR A 58 -29.97 1.03 -3.56
N ASN A 59 -31.18 0.49 -3.67
CA ASN A 59 -31.84 0.17 -4.94
C ASN A 59 -33.05 1.08 -5.23
N GLY A 60 -33.19 2.19 -4.49
CA GLY A 60 -34.31 3.12 -4.60
C GLY A 60 -35.56 2.72 -3.80
N VAL A 61 -35.59 1.51 -3.23
CA VAL A 61 -36.67 1.03 -2.34
C VAL A 61 -36.16 0.78 -0.93
N CYS A 62 -35.02 0.10 -0.82
CA CYS A 62 -34.34 -0.17 0.44
C CYS A 62 -32.91 0.35 0.38
N GLU A 63 -32.36 0.63 1.55
CA GLU A 63 -30.98 1.05 1.75
C GLU A 63 -30.38 0.19 2.87
N ASP A 64 -29.13 -0.20 2.69
CA ASP A 64 -28.34 -0.88 3.70
C ASP A 64 -26.95 -0.26 3.80
N THR A 65 -26.33 -0.39 4.96
CA THR A 65 -25.04 0.24 5.27
C THR A 65 -24.07 -0.78 5.84
N ALA A 66 -22.83 -0.77 5.34
CA ALA A 66 -21.72 -1.49 5.91
C ALA A 66 -20.64 -0.49 6.35
N SER A 67 -19.93 -0.79 7.44
CA SER A 67 -18.82 0.03 7.91
C SER A 67 -17.59 -0.80 8.26
N HIS A 68 -16.41 -0.26 8.01
CA HIS A 68 -15.13 -0.89 8.32
C HIS A 68 -14.19 0.13 8.99
N ALA A 69 -13.61 -0.25 10.14
CA ALA A 69 -12.59 0.57 10.77
C ALA A 69 -11.25 0.32 10.08
N VAL A 70 -10.62 1.38 9.57
CA VAL A 70 -9.34 1.32 8.87
C VAL A 70 -8.29 2.00 9.76
N ASP A 71 -7.34 1.20 10.25
CA ASP A 71 -6.23 1.65 11.09
C ASP A 71 -4.97 1.75 10.22
N ILE A 72 -4.76 2.94 9.65
CA ILE A 72 -3.69 3.17 8.67
C ILE A 72 -2.40 3.41 9.42
N LYS A 73 -1.52 2.43 9.35
CA LYS A 73 -0.20 2.47 9.99
C LYS A 73 0.77 3.43 9.26
N SER A 74 1.98 3.51 9.78
CA SER A 74 3.05 4.30 9.16
C SER A 74 3.47 3.76 7.80
N PHE A 75 4.12 4.60 7.00
CA PHE A 75 4.80 4.17 5.79
C PHE A 75 5.71 2.96 6.04
N ASP A 76 6.57 3.02 7.07
CA ASP A 76 7.51 1.94 7.42
C ASP A 76 6.83 0.63 7.77
N TYR A 77 5.61 0.66 8.34
CA TYR A 77 4.87 -0.56 8.65
C TYR A 77 4.50 -1.33 7.39
N TYR A 78 4.00 -0.62 6.37
CA TYR A 78 3.60 -1.25 5.11
C TYR A 78 4.80 -1.55 4.21
N ASN A 79 5.86 -0.75 4.29
CA ASN A 79 6.99 -0.71 3.37
C ASN A 79 8.31 -1.17 4.01
N SER A 80 8.27 -1.94 5.09
CA SER A 80 9.49 -2.38 5.78
C SER A 80 10.37 -3.23 4.86
N PRO A 81 11.62 -2.82 4.59
CA PRO A 81 12.51 -3.58 3.74
C PRO A 81 12.95 -4.88 4.43
N VAL A 82 13.00 -5.97 3.67
CA VAL A 82 13.63 -7.23 4.08
C VAL A 82 15.05 -7.23 3.53
N VAL A 83 16.00 -7.03 4.43
CA VAL A 83 17.43 -7.02 4.11
C VAL A 83 18.03 -8.37 4.50
N PRO A 84 18.57 -9.15 3.54
CA PRO A 84 19.20 -10.43 3.84
C PRO A 84 20.51 -10.20 4.61
N ASN A 85 20.74 -11.01 5.64
CA ASN A 85 21.97 -10.98 6.44
C ASN A 85 23.06 -11.96 5.95
N VAL A 86 22.74 -12.82 4.98
CA VAL A 86 23.65 -13.80 4.37
C VAL A 86 23.37 -13.88 2.86
N PHE A 87 24.42 -13.91 2.06
CA PHE A 87 24.39 -14.24 0.63
C PHE A 87 25.57 -15.16 0.30
N THR A 88 25.35 -16.14 -0.59
CA THR A 88 26.35 -17.15 -0.98
C THR A 88 26.43 -17.17 -2.50
N PRO A 89 27.30 -16.34 -3.11
CA PRO A 89 27.43 -16.25 -4.56
C PRO A 89 28.26 -17.43 -5.10
N ASN A 90 27.71 -18.65 -5.00
CA ASN A 90 28.37 -19.91 -5.40
C ASN A 90 27.77 -20.50 -6.70
N GLY A 91 26.72 -19.90 -7.25
CA GLY A 91 26.10 -20.26 -8.52
C GLY A 91 25.07 -21.40 -8.43
N ASP A 92 24.55 -21.71 -7.24
CA ASP A 92 23.54 -22.76 -7.03
C ASP A 92 22.08 -22.27 -7.19
N GLY A 93 21.89 -20.97 -7.46
CA GLY A 93 20.59 -20.32 -7.61
C GLY A 93 19.96 -19.90 -6.28
N ILE A 94 20.59 -20.19 -5.14
CA ILE A 94 20.07 -19.94 -3.79
C ILE A 94 20.93 -18.84 -3.14
N ASN A 95 20.32 -17.68 -2.89
CA ASN A 95 20.97 -16.55 -2.23
C ASN A 95 22.26 -16.08 -2.94
N ASP A 96 22.37 -16.28 -4.25
CA ASP A 96 23.51 -15.84 -5.07
C ASP A 96 23.60 -14.32 -5.22
N VAL A 97 22.48 -13.62 -5.05
CA VAL A 97 22.37 -12.18 -5.28
C VAL A 97 21.86 -11.49 -4.02
N PHE A 98 22.58 -10.46 -3.59
CA PHE A 98 22.06 -9.53 -2.59
C PHE A 98 20.93 -8.71 -3.21
N ARG A 99 19.70 -8.89 -2.72
CA ARG A 99 18.53 -8.11 -3.09
C ARG A 99 17.78 -7.68 -1.85
N VAL A 100 17.54 -6.39 -1.72
CA VAL A 100 16.61 -5.85 -0.73
C VAL A 100 15.22 -5.93 -1.31
N LYS A 101 14.31 -6.61 -0.61
CA LYS A 101 12.90 -6.66 -1.02
C LYS A 101 12.12 -5.63 -0.22
N VAL A 102 11.23 -4.92 -0.89
CA VAL A 102 10.27 -4.00 -0.29
C VAL A 102 8.87 -4.39 -0.73
N ASN A 103 7.89 -4.13 0.14
CA ASN A 103 6.49 -4.27 -0.23
C ASN A 103 6.04 -3.02 -0.98
N GLY A 104 5.16 -3.17 -1.98
CA GLY A 104 4.65 -2.05 -2.79
C GLY A 104 5.60 -1.60 -3.91
N ASP A 105 5.15 -0.62 -4.69
CA ASP A 105 5.97 0.04 -5.72
C ASP A 105 6.57 1.32 -5.14
N LEU A 106 7.82 1.23 -4.69
CA LEU A 106 8.54 2.31 -4.02
C LEU A 106 9.68 2.87 -4.85
N ARG A 107 9.68 2.58 -6.16
CA ARG A 107 10.71 3.04 -7.08
C ARG A 107 10.86 4.56 -7.04
N GLU A 108 9.76 5.28 -6.91
CA GLU A 108 9.79 6.75 -6.97
C GLU A 108 10.37 7.42 -5.71
N CYS A 109 10.54 6.69 -4.60
CA CYS A 109 10.98 7.24 -3.31
C CYS A 109 12.03 6.40 -2.58
N THR A 110 12.65 5.43 -3.27
CA THR A 110 13.67 4.60 -2.67
C THR A 110 15.01 4.80 -3.35
N ASP A 111 16.01 5.14 -2.54
CA ASP A 111 17.41 5.15 -2.92
C ASP A 111 18.16 4.02 -2.22
N MET A 112 19.00 3.31 -2.98
CA MET A 112 19.94 2.33 -2.44
C MET A 112 21.37 2.82 -2.59
N VAL A 113 22.12 2.84 -1.49
CA VAL A 113 23.56 3.09 -1.51
C VAL A 113 24.30 1.99 -0.76
N ILE A 114 25.45 1.57 -1.29
CA ILE A 114 26.37 0.67 -0.60
C ILE A 114 27.55 1.51 -0.11
N LEU A 115 27.73 1.56 1.21
CA LEU A 115 28.80 2.31 1.86
C LEU A 115 29.88 1.38 2.42
N THR A 116 31.12 1.84 2.44
CA THR A 116 32.19 1.25 3.27
C THR A 116 31.90 1.45 4.76
N ARG A 117 32.68 0.78 5.63
CA ARG A 117 32.67 1.04 7.08
C ARG A 117 33.01 2.48 7.47
N TRP A 118 33.62 3.25 6.56
CA TRP A 118 34.02 4.63 6.78
C TRP A 118 33.04 5.64 6.14
N GLY A 119 31.89 5.17 5.63
CA GLY A 119 30.87 6.01 5.02
C GLY A 119 31.14 6.41 3.56
N GLN A 120 32.24 5.96 2.95
CA GLN A 120 32.50 6.18 1.53
C GLN A 120 31.56 5.33 0.67
N GLU A 121 30.90 5.94 -0.31
CA GLU A 121 30.06 5.25 -1.29
C GLU A 121 30.88 4.34 -2.21
N ILE A 122 30.44 3.10 -2.35
CA ILE A 122 31.01 2.07 -3.23
C ILE A 122 30.12 1.89 -4.46
N TYR A 123 28.81 2.03 -4.30
CA TYR A 123 27.84 1.80 -5.36
C TYR A 123 26.50 2.51 -5.08
N SER A 124 25.91 3.03 -6.15
CA SER A 124 24.53 3.49 -6.24
C SER A 124 23.93 2.96 -7.55
N PRO A 125 22.73 2.34 -7.55
CA PRO A 125 22.07 1.91 -8.78
C PRO A 125 21.74 3.13 -9.67
N PRO A 126 21.79 2.99 -11.01
CA PRO A 126 21.31 4.03 -11.90
C PRO A 126 19.84 4.35 -11.61
N GLY A 127 19.57 5.58 -11.15
CA GLY A 127 18.22 6.02 -10.78
C GLY A 127 17.78 5.69 -9.36
N GLY A 128 18.69 5.26 -8.46
CA GLY A 128 18.42 5.06 -7.02
C GLY A 128 17.57 3.83 -6.68
N GLN A 129 16.86 3.27 -7.65
CA GLN A 129 15.75 2.36 -7.43
C GLN A 129 16.13 0.93 -7.03
N LEU A 130 15.40 0.39 -6.06
CA LEU A 130 15.32 -1.04 -5.77
C LEU A 130 14.47 -1.74 -6.84
N ALA A 131 14.92 -2.91 -7.30
CA ALA A 131 14.23 -3.77 -8.27
C ALA A 131 13.56 -4.97 -7.59
#